data_AF-A0A0G3X8U0-F1
#
_entry.id   AF-A0A0G3X8U0-F1
#
_cell.length_a   1.000
_cell.length_b   1.000
_cell.length_c   1.000
_cell.angle_alpha   90.00
_cell.angle_beta   90.00
_cell.angle_gamma   90.00
#
_symmetry.space_group_name_H-M   'P 1'
#
loop_
_entity.id
_entity.type
_entity.pdbx_description
1 polymer ?
#
loop_
_entity_poly.entity_id
_entity_poly.type
_entity_poly.pdbx_seq_one_letter_code
_entity_poly.pdbx_strand_id
1 'polypeptide(L)'
;MRLSLRLIALIAIAASGAPAHAQFFDRLLDRAERAVKGEIEGKVEREARKATRCALGDATCISAARSRGEEPEIVRRDTGPRDYPGVEGGADIRFPMGELSFADAVVTYEPGNHRELSRTLQGPGNVLGEPDRDTGQSCDERRDCPVVALAPGGKIVVRFTDNALTGSGDEASDLWVFMGDASSRLSVEVGVDGKDWEAVGSVDGSHGGIDIDAAGFGPYAAFSYVRLKNVSGGGGRERAAHATIDAIGAVSTRSLVQ
;
A
#
# COMPACT_ATOMS: atom_id res chain seq x y z
N MET A 1 -38.46 39.71 14.96
CA MET A 1 -38.61 40.71 16.04
C MET A 1 -37.80 40.22 17.25
N ARG A 2 -36.71 40.95 17.58
CA ARG A 2 -36.02 41.08 18.89
C ARG A 2 -35.38 39.83 19.55
N LEU A 3 -34.03 39.84 19.61
CA LEU A 3 -33.16 39.95 20.81
C LEU A 3 -32.98 38.62 21.58
N SER A 4 -31.80 38.21 22.07
CA SER A 4 -30.68 38.99 22.58
C SER A 4 -29.46 38.06 22.80
N LEU A 5 -28.34 38.36 22.12
CA LEU A 5 -27.00 37.94 22.54
C LEU A 5 -26.69 38.59 23.90
N ARG A 6 -26.40 37.79 24.93
CA ARG A 6 -25.75 38.26 26.16
C ARG A 6 -24.65 37.29 26.57
N LEU A 7 -23.44 37.58 26.12
CA LEU A 7 -22.25 37.28 26.90
C LEU A 7 -21.32 38.48 26.82
N ILE A 8 -21.60 39.48 27.66
CA ILE A 8 -20.70 40.60 27.91
C ILE A 8 -19.85 40.19 29.12
N ALA A 9 -18.61 39.79 28.86
CA ALA A 9 -17.58 39.72 29.89
C ALA A 9 -17.00 41.13 30.06
N LEU A 10 -17.47 41.83 31.10
CA LEU A 10 -16.90 43.08 31.56
C LEU A 10 -15.60 42.78 32.33
N ILE A 11 -14.45 43.06 31.72
CA ILE A 11 -13.21 43.31 32.45
C ILE A 11 -12.77 44.72 32.08
N ALA A 12 -13.21 45.68 32.89
CA ALA A 12 -12.65 47.02 32.90
C ALA A 12 -11.42 47.00 33.82
N ILE A 13 -10.21 47.10 33.26
CA ILE A 13 -9.00 47.41 34.02
C ILE A 13 -8.43 48.69 33.43
N ALA A 14 -8.43 49.72 34.26
CA ALA A 14 -7.91 51.04 33.95
C ALA A 14 -6.42 50.96 33.58
N ALA A 15 -6.07 51.59 32.46
CA ALA A 15 -4.69 51.75 32.01
C ALA A 15 -3.96 52.74 32.93
N SER A 16 -3.10 52.25 33.80
CA SER A 16 -1.97 53.01 34.35
C SER A 16 -0.68 52.25 34.02
N GLY A 17 0.25 52.95 33.37
CA GLY A 17 1.38 52.35 32.66
C GLY A 17 2.38 51.62 33.56
N ALA A 18 2.62 50.33 33.25
CA ALA A 18 3.86 49.62 33.51
C ALA A 18 4.07 48.53 32.42
N PRO A 19 5.30 48.29 31.95
CA PRO A 19 5.60 47.39 30.82
C PRO A 19 5.28 45.91 31.08
N ALA A 20 4.99 45.51 32.33
CA ALA A 20 4.63 44.15 32.69
C ALA A 20 3.21 43.73 32.27
N HIS A 21 2.29 44.69 32.06
CA HIS A 21 0.90 44.38 31.70
C HIS A 21 0.73 43.99 30.22
N ALA A 22 1.52 44.57 29.32
CA ALA A 22 1.50 44.21 27.89
C ALA A 22 1.86 42.73 27.67
N GLN A 23 2.90 42.26 28.35
CA GLN A 23 3.36 40.86 28.25
C GLN A 23 2.34 39.84 28.79
N PHE A 24 1.51 40.23 29.76
CA PHE A 24 0.47 39.37 30.30
C PHE A 24 -0.70 39.21 29.32
N PHE A 25 -1.15 40.30 28.71
CA PHE A 25 -2.23 40.26 27.71
C PHE A 25 -1.80 39.53 26.43
N ASP A 26 -0.55 39.70 25.98
CA ASP A 26 -0.01 38.97 24.83
C ASP A 26 0.02 37.46 25.07
N ARG A 27 0.44 37.02 26.27
CA ARG A 27 0.42 35.60 26.64
C ARG A 27 -0.98 35.01 26.77
N LEU A 28 -1.95 35.84 27.16
CA LEU A 28 -3.36 35.45 27.26
C LEU A 28 -3.99 35.29 25.87
N LEU A 29 -3.72 36.24 24.98
CA LEU A 29 -4.12 36.19 23.56
C LEU A 29 -3.53 34.96 22.87
N ASP A 30 -2.23 34.71 23.04
CA ASP A 30 -1.55 33.57 22.43
C ASP A 30 -2.09 32.21 22.94
N ARG A 31 -2.49 32.12 24.22
CA ARG A 31 -3.18 30.91 24.73
C ARG A 31 -4.59 30.76 24.18
N ALA A 32 -5.34 31.85 24.05
CA ALA A 32 -6.68 31.82 23.49
C ALA A 32 -6.65 31.42 22.01
N GLU A 33 -5.71 31.96 21.24
CA GLU A 33 -5.50 31.61 19.84
C GLU A 33 -5.10 30.14 19.68
N ARG A 34 -4.18 29.64 20.51
CA ARG A 34 -3.80 28.22 20.51
C ARG A 34 -4.95 27.29 20.90
N ALA A 35 -5.80 27.69 21.84
CA ALA A 35 -6.98 26.90 22.21
C ALA A 35 -8.00 26.83 21.07
N VAL A 36 -8.26 27.96 20.40
CA VAL A 36 -9.16 28.02 19.24
C VAL A 36 -8.59 27.22 18.06
N LYS A 37 -7.28 27.35 17.78
CA LYS A 37 -6.60 26.60 16.72
C LYS A 37 -6.65 25.09 16.97
N GLY A 38 -6.34 24.65 18.19
CA GLY A 38 -6.41 23.24 18.57
C GLY A 38 -7.83 22.66 18.49
N GLU A 39 -8.86 23.45 18.80
CA GLU A 39 -10.25 23.00 18.68
C GLU A 39 -10.70 22.85 17.21
N ILE A 40 -10.26 23.77 16.33
CA ILE A 40 -10.52 23.69 14.89
C ILE A 40 -9.79 22.48 14.30
N GLU A 41 -8.48 22.33 14.58
CA GLU A 41 -7.68 21.19 14.12
C GLU A 41 -8.30 19.87 14.56
N GLY A 42 -8.71 19.75 15.82
CA GLY A 42 -9.38 18.56 16.33
C GLY A 42 -10.75 18.27 15.70
N LYS A 43 -11.50 19.31 15.29
CA LYS A 43 -12.76 19.13 14.54
C LYS A 43 -12.49 18.67 13.11
N VAL A 44 -11.52 19.28 12.44
CA VAL A 44 -11.10 18.89 11.08
C VAL A 44 -10.64 17.44 11.06
N GLU A 45 -9.83 17.01 12.03
CA GLU A 45 -9.35 15.63 12.10
C GLU A 45 -10.50 14.63 12.33
N ARG A 46 -11.49 14.98 13.16
CA ARG A 46 -12.67 14.14 13.39
C ARG A 46 -13.52 14.00 12.13
N GLU A 47 -13.76 15.08 11.41
CA GLU A 47 -14.52 15.05 10.16
C GLU A 47 -13.75 14.32 9.05
N ALA A 48 -12.43 14.50 8.97
CA ALA A 48 -11.58 13.76 8.04
C ALA A 48 -11.67 12.25 8.29
N ARG A 49 -11.54 11.80 9.55
CA ARG A 49 -11.68 10.37 9.90
C ARG A 49 -13.06 9.81 9.57
N LYS A 50 -14.12 10.60 9.76
CA LYS A 50 -15.49 10.22 9.42
C LYS A 50 -15.66 10.09 7.90
N ALA A 51 -15.16 11.07 7.15
CA ALA A 51 -15.17 11.04 5.69
C ALA A 51 -14.40 9.84 5.14
N THR A 52 -13.19 9.59 5.63
CA THR A 52 -12.40 8.39 5.26
C THR A 52 -13.16 7.10 5.54
N ARG A 53 -13.83 7.00 6.69
CA ARG A 53 -14.61 5.80 7.03
C ARG A 53 -15.79 5.56 6.08
N CYS A 54 -16.48 6.62 5.70
CA CYS A 54 -17.55 6.57 4.69
C CYS A 54 -16.99 6.17 3.32
N ALA A 55 -15.85 6.76 2.92
CA ALA A 55 -15.18 6.46 1.65
C ALA A 55 -14.72 5.00 1.56
N LEU A 56 -14.31 4.42 2.68
CA LEU A 56 -13.92 3.00 2.80
C LEU A 56 -15.11 2.03 2.94
N GLY A 57 -16.36 2.49 2.85
CA GLY A 57 -17.52 1.60 2.78
C GLY A 57 -18.20 1.26 4.11
N ASP A 58 -17.89 1.93 5.22
CA ASP A 58 -18.52 1.64 6.52
C ASP A 58 -20.04 1.87 6.50
N ALA A 59 -20.79 0.79 6.74
CA ALA A 59 -22.25 0.78 6.66
C ALA A 59 -22.93 1.75 7.64
N THR A 60 -22.35 1.97 8.82
CA THR A 60 -22.87 2.92 9.82
C THR A 60 -22.65 4.35 9.37
N CYS A 61 -21.48 4.64 8.79
CA CYS A 61 -21.15 5.95 8.23
C CYS A 61 -22.05 6.28 7.05
N ILE A 62 -22.20 5.33 6.11
CA ILE A 62 -23.03 5.48 4.91
C ILE A 62 -24.50 5.72 5.28
N SER A 63 -25.05 4.93 6.20
CA SER A 63 -26.45 5.11 6.62
C SER A 63 -26.68 6.46 7.31
N ALA A 64 -25.74 6.91 8.15
CA ALA A 64 -25.81 8.22 8.78
C ALA A 64 -25.62 9.40 7.80
N ALA A 65 -24.81 9.24 6.76
CA ALA A 65 -24.65 10.23 5.69
C ALA A 65 -25.94 10.34 4.87
N ARG A 66 -26.51 9.20 4.45
CA ARG A 66 -27.79 9.14 3.73
C ARG A 66 -28.95 9.73 4.52
N SER A 67 -28.99 9.53 5.84
CA SER A 67 -30.03 10.15 6.69
C SER A 67 -29.93 11.69 6.75
N ARG A 68 -28.78 12.27 6.38
CA ARG A 68 -28.59 13.73 6.24
C ARG A 68 -28.77 14.23 4.80
N GLY A 69 -29.15 13.35 3.86
CA GLY A 69 -29.24 13.68 2.44
C GLY A 69 -27.88 13.81 1.75
N GLU A 70 -26.81 13.32 2.39
CA GLU A 70 -25.47 13.24 1.80
C GLU A 70 -25.33 11.89 1.09
N GLU A 71 -24.76 11.89 -0.12
CA GLU A 71 -24.36 10.68 -0.82
C GLU A 71 -22.83 10.60 -0.80
N PRO A 72 -22.24 9.82 0.14
CA PRO A 72 -20.79 9.74 0.24
C PRO A 72 -20.22 9.00 -0.97
N GLU A 73 -19.17 9.56 -1.56
CA GLU A 73 -18.35 8.85 -2.55
C GLU A 73 -17.67 7.67 -1.86
N ILE A 74 -18.06 6.46 -2.24
CA ILE A 74 -17.42 5.23 -1.76
C ILE A 74 -16.34 4.90 -2.77
N VAL A 75 -15.08 4.96 -2.34
CA VAL A 75 -13.95 4.47 -3.12
C VAL A 75 -14.00 2.95 -3.02
N ARG A 76 -14.81 2.32 -3.87
CA ARG A 76 -14.76 0.87 -4.06
C ARG A 76 -13.59 0.58 -4.99
N ARG A 77 -12.65 -0.26 -4.55
CA ARG A 77 -11.75 -0.93 -5.48
C ARG A 77 -12.60 -1.68 -6.49
N ASP A 78 -12.25 -1.56 -7.75
CA ASP A 78 -12.98 -2.23 -8.81
C ASP A 78 -12.65 -3.73 -8.76
N THR A 79 -13.64 -4.51 -8.31
CA THR A 79 -13.51 -5.97 -8.19
C THR A 79 -13.85 -6.70 -9.50
N GLY A 80 -13.91 -5.97 -10.62
CA GLY A 80 -14.12 -6.56 -11.93
C GLY A 80 -12.87 -7.25 -12.47
N PRO A 81 -13.01 -8.26 -13.36
CA PRO A 81 -11.86 -8.85 -14.03
C PRO A 81 -11.06 -7.81 -14.82
N ARG A 82 -9.75 -7.83 -14.66
CA ARG A 82 -8.81 -6.98 -15.42
C ARG A 82 -7.70 -7.82 -16.02
N ASP A 83 -7.24 -7.41 -17.20
CA ASP A 83 -6.13 -8.02 -17.91
C ASP A 83 -4.92 -7.08 -17.79
N TYR A 84 -3.76 -7.60 -17.42
CA TYR A 84 -2.51 -6.84 -17.31
C TYR A 84 -1.47 -7.40 -18.26
N PRO A 85 -0.56 -6.57 -18.81
CA PRO A 85 0.54 -7.07 -19.61
C PRO A 85 1.35 -8.11 -18.84
N GLY A 86 1.56 -9.28 -19.44
CA GLY A 86 2.43 -10.31 -18.88
C GLY A 86 3.91 -9.93 -18.95
N VAL A 87 4.78 -10.94 -19.09
CA VAL A 87 6.19 -10.70 -19.43
C VAL A 87 6.31 -10.07 -20.83
N GLU A 88 7.38 -9.33 -21.09
CA GLU A 88 7.57 -8.61 -22.37
C GLU A 88 7.44 -9.56 -23.58
N GLY A 89 6.46 -9.29 -24.46
CA GLY A 89 6.14 -10.12 -25.63
C GLY A 89 5.22 -11.34 -25.36
N GLY A 90 4.78 -11.53 -24.12
CA GLY A 90 3.80 -12.55 -23.71
C GLY A 90 2.34 -12.12 -23.86
N ALA A 91 1.42 -13.04 -23.57
CA ALA A 91 0.00 -12.74 -23.48
C ALA A 91 -0.33 -11.98 -22.18
N ASP A 92 -1.42 -11.22 -22.21
CA ASP A 92 -1.96 -10.59 -21.02
C ASP A 92 -2.41 -11.64 -20.00
N ILE A 93 -2.23 -11.31 -18.72
CA ILE A 93 -2.63 -12.13 -17.59
C ILE A 93 -3.90 -11.57 -16.99
N ARG A 94 -4.92 -12.43 -16.89
CA ARG A 94 -6.23 -12.07 -16.38
C ARG A 94 -6.32 -12.29 -14.88
N PHE A 95 -6.73 -11.26 -14.16
CA PHE A 95 -7.04 -11.31 -12.73
C PHE A 95 -8.55 -11.20 -12.54
N PRO A 96 -9.25 -12.29 -12.17
CA PRO A 96 -10.71 -12.28 -12.02
C PRO A 96 -11.23 -11.28 -11.00
N MET A 97 -10.44 -10.95 -9.97
CA MET A 97 -10.82 -10.00 -8.92
C MET A 97 -10.21 -8.59 -9.11
N GLY A 98 -9.53 -8.36 -10.24
CA GLY A 98 -8.96 -7.05 -10.59
C GLY A 98 -8.05 -6.50 -9.50
N GLU A 99 -8.29 -5.25 -9.10
CA GLU A 99 -7.53 -4.50 -8.10
C GLU A 99 -7.39 -5.22 -6.75
N LEU A 100 -8.40 -6.01 -6.35
CA LEU A 100 -8.38 -6.77 -5.09
C LEU A 100 -7.34 -7.91 -5.10
N SER A 101 -6.78 -8.25 -6.26
CA SER A 101 -5.84 -9.36 -6.38
C SER A 101 -4.44 -9.00 -5.86
N PHE A 102 -4.14 -7.71 -5.65
CA PHE A 102 -2.79 -7.21 -5.47
C PHE A 102 -2.43 -6.97 -4.00
N ALA A 103 -1.13 -7.01 -3.70
CA ALA A 103 -0.64 -6.79 -2.35
C ALA A 103 -0.95 -5.38 -1.82
N ASP A 104 -1.31 -5.30 -0.54
CA ASP A 104 -1.76 -4.06 0.10
C ASP A 104 -0.72 -3.42 1.02
N ALA A 105 0.18 -4.24 1.56
CA ALA A 105 1.13 -3.79 2.57
C ALA A 105 2.48 -4.49 2.43
N VAL A 106 3.54 -3.72 2.66
CA VAL A 106 4.88 -4.28 2.89
C VAL A 106 5.06 -4.53 4.37
N VAL A 107 5.44 -5.76 4.71
CA VAL A 107 5.69 -6.19 6.09
C VAL A 107 7.16 -5.99 6.46
N THR A 108 8.06 -6.45 5.59
CA THR A 108 9.51 -6.26 5.76
C THR A 108 10.17 -6.03 4.41
N TYR A 109 11.17 -5.15 4.39
CA TYR A 109 12.01 -4.90 3.23
C TYR A 109 13.49 -4.92 3.65
N GLU A 110 14.22 -5.87 3.08
CA GLU A 110 15.65 -6.05 3.28
C GLU A 110 16.31 -5.98 1.90
N PRO A 111 16.78 -4.80 1.43
CA PRO A 111 17.26 -4.62 0.05
C PRO A 111 18.47 -5.48 -0.35
N GLY A 112 19.11 -6.19 0.59
CA GLY A 112 20.43 -6.80 0.39
C GLY A 112 21.53 -5.74 0.49
N ASN A 113 22.58 -5.85 -0.35
CA ASN A 113 23.63 -4.84 -0.42
C ASN A 113 23.10 -3.52 -1.02
N HIS A 114 22.48 -2.68 -0.19
CA HIS A 114 21.88 -1.40 -0.59
C HIS A 114 22.85 -0.43 -1.30
N ARG A 115 24.17 -0.62 -1.19
CA ARG A 115 25.18 0.18 -1.91
C ARG A 115 25.20 -0.12 -3.41
N GLU A 116 24.68 -1.27 -3.82
CA GLU A 116 24.54 -1.68 -5.22
C GLU A 116 23.23 -1.18 -5.84
N LEU A 117 22.34 -0.56 -5.05
CA LEU A 117 21.05 -0.06 -5.50
C LEU A 117 21.02 1.47 -5.48
N SER A 118 20.45 2.07 -6.53
CA SER A 118 20.04 3.48 -6.49
C SER A 118 19.00 3.69 -5.38
N ARG A 119 18.97 4.89 -4.77
CA ARG A 119 17.93 5.24 -3.79
C ARG A 119 16.53 5.25 -4.40
N THR A 120 16.42 5.55 -5.69
CA THR A 120 15.14 5.59 -6.41
C THR A 120 14.48 4.22 -6.51
N LEU A 121 15.27 3.14 -6.45
CA LEU A 121 14.78 1.76 -6.51
C LEU A 121 14.54 1.15 -5.12
N GLN A 122 14.72 1.91 -4.05
CA GLN A 122 14.60 1.42 -2.67
C GLN A 122 13.28 1.85 -2.01
N GLY A 123 12.26 2.18 -2.82
CA GLY A 123 10.91 2.47 -2.35
C GLY A 123 10.08 1.18 -2.26
N PRO A 124 9.96 0.52 -1.10
CA PRO A 124 9.25 -0.75 -1.01
C PRO A 124 7.77 -0.64 -1.33
N GLY A 125 7.15 0.53 -1.12
CA GLY A 125 5.74 0.76 -1.44
C GLY A 125 5.42 0.67 -2.93
N ASN A 126 6.42 0.72 -3.80
CA ASN A 126 6.22 0.58 -5.25
C ASN A 126 5.70 -0.81 -5.64
N VAL A 127 5.82 -1.83 -4.77
CA VAL A 127 5.34 -3.20 -5.04
C VAL A 127 3.83 -3.40 -4.83
N LEU A 128 3.13 -2.36 -4.35
CA LEU A 128 1.76 -2.45 -3.85
C LEU A 128 0.76 -1.99 -4.90
N GLY A 129 -0.40 -2.66 -4.95
CA GLY A 129 -1.43 -2.38 -5.94
C GLY A 129 -1.14 -2.99 -7.31
N GLU A 130 -1.87 -2.50 -8.31
CA GLU A 130 -1.75 -2.92 -9.70
C GLU A 130 -0.37 -2.57 -10.27
N PRO A 131 0.16 -3.34 -11.24
CA PRO A 131 1.38 -2.97 -11.96
C PRO A 131 1.16 -1.66 -12.71
N ASP A 132 2.06 -0.69 -12.52
CA ASP A 132 2.00 0.63 -13.14
C ASP A 132 3.27 0.94 -13.95
N ARG A 133 4.19 -0.02 -14.06
CA ARG A 133 5.36 0.10 -14.92
C ARG A 133 4.98 -0.05 -16.39
N ASP A 134 5.42 0.92 -17.19
CA ASP A 134 5.47 0.79 -18.64
C ASP A 134 6.57 -0.22 -19.05
N THR A 135 6.17 -1.37 -19.59
CA THR A 135 7.06 -2.48 -19.97
C THR A 135 8.06 -2.08 -21.06
N GLY A 136 7.84 -0.97 -21.78
CA GLY A 136 8.74 -0.47 -22.83
C GLY A 136 9.91 0.39 -22.35
N GLN A 137 10.04 0.67 -21.04
CA GLN A 137 11.03 1.61 -20.52
C GLN A 137 11.91 1.01 -19.42
N SER A 138 13.22 1.29 -19.49
CA SER A 138 14.18 0.91 -18.45
C SER A 138 14.10 1.84 -17.23
N CYS A 139 14.22 1.25 -16.03
CA CYS A 139 14.29 2.00 -14.77
C CYS A 139 15.65 2.65 -14.50
N ASP A 140 16.71 2.31 -15.24
CA ASP A 140 18.07 2.80 -14.98
C ASP A 140 18.21 4.33 -15.21
N GLU A 141 17.31 4.92 -15.98
CA GLU A 141 17.39 6.33 -16.40
C GLU A 141 16.31 7.22 -15.77
N ARG A 142 15.34 6.65 -15.04
CA ARG A 142 14.20 7.38 -14.49
C ARG A 142 14.32 7.61 -12.99
N ARG A 143 14.10 8.86 -12.55
CA ARG A 143 14.01 9.21 -11.13
C ARG A 143 12.77 8.60 -10.46
N ASP A 144 11.69 8.45 -11.22
CA ASP A 144 10.39 7.96 -10.76
C ASP A 144 10.03 6.67 -11.52
N CYS A 145 10.84 5.62 -11.32
CA CYS A 145 10.46 4.27 -11.76
C CYS A 145 9.66 3.61 -10.64
N PRO A 146 8.42 3.17 -10.90
CA PRO A 146 7.58 2.60 -9.87
C PRO A 146 7.91 1.12 -9.65
N VAL A 147 9.16 0.83 -9.28
CA VAL A 147 9.60 -0.52 -8.92
C VAL A 147 10.40 -0.50 -7.64
N VAL A 148 10.42 -1.64 -6.94
CA VAL A 148 11.35 -1.90 -5.84
C VAL A 148 12.44 -2.86 -6.29
N ALA A 149 13.69 -2.60 -5.90
CA ALA A 149 14.81 -3.48 -6.17
C ALA A 149 15.26 -4.30 -4.95
N LEU A 150 15.70 -5.52 -5.24
CA LEU A 150 16.42 -6.40 -4.32
C LEU A 150 17.81 -6.70 -4.91
N ALA A 151 18.88 -6.31 -4.23
CA ALA A 151 20.22 -6.81 -4.53
C ALA A 151 20.30 -8.32 -4.21
N PRO A 152 21.33 -9.05 -4.69
CA PRO A 152 21.56 -10.43 -4.32
C PRO A 152 21.41 -10.69 -2.80
N GLY A 153 20.61 -11.69 -2.45
CA GLY A 153 20.28 -12.03 -1.05
C GLY A 153 19.23 -11.13 -0.39
N GLY A 154 18.81 -10.05 -1.04
CA GLY A 154 17.73 -9.19 -0.61
C GLY A 154 16.38 -9.92 -0.57
N LYS A 155 15.47 -9.41 0.26
CA LYS A 155 14.18 -10.01 0.56
C LYS A 155 13.11 -8.93 0.74
N ILE A 156 11.90 -9.21 0.29
CA ILE A 156 10.71 -8.43 0.63
C ILE A 156 9.58 -9.37 1.05
N VAL A 157 8.79 -8.94 2.02
CA VAL A 157 7.56 -9.62 2.44
C VAL A 157 6.40 -8.66 2.23
N VAL A 158 5.40 -9.10 1.48
CA VAL A 158 4.15 -8.38 1.26
C VAL A 158 2.99 -9.12 1.88
N ARG A 159 1.88 -8.40 2.07
CA ARG A 159 0.64 -8.92 2.64
C ARG A 159 -0.57 -8.51 1.82
N PHE A 160 -1.43 -9.49 1.58
CA PHE A 160 -2.83 -9.34 1.18
C PHE A 160 -3.68 -9.13 2.44
N THR A 161 -4.33 -7.98 2.56
CA THR A 161 -5.10 -7.58 3.75
C THR A 161 -6.59 -7.73 3.56
N ASP A 162 -7.06 -7.60 2.32
CA ASP A 162 -8.46 -7.71 1.92
C ASP A 162 -8.74 -8.97 1.07
N ASN A 163 -7.70 -9.71 0.70
CA ASN A 163 -7.78 -11.01 0.01
C ASN A 163 -6.76 -12.04 0.56
N ALA A 164 -6.83 -13.27 0.06
CA ALA A 164 -5.85 -14.32 0.31
C ALA A 164 -5.63 -15.16 -0.95
N LEU A 165 -4.36 -15.46 -1.25
CA LEU A 165 -3.94 -16.38 -2.30
C LEU A 165 -4.44 -17.80 -2.01
N THR A 166 -5.02 -18.43 -3.02
CA THR A 166 -5.52 -19.80 -3.04
C THR A 166 -4.90 -20.57 -4.20
N GLY A 167 -4.88 -21.90 -4.16
CA GLY A 167 -4.68 -22.67 -5.39
C GLY A 167 -5.92 -22.59 -6.28
N SER A 168 -5.77 -22.87 -7.57
CA SER A 168 -6.86 -22.93 -8.54
C SER A 168 -7.40 -24.36 -8.69
N GLY A 169 -6.61 -25.36 -8.32
CA GLY A 169 -6.92 -26.78 -8.49
C GLY A 169 -6.55 -27.32 -9.86
N ASP A 170 -5.82 -26.56 -10.66
CA ASP A 170 -5.30 -26.96 -11.98
C ASP A 170 -3.85 -26.48 -12.18
N GLU A 171 -3.31 -26.53 -13.40
CA GLU A 171 -1.91 -26.18 -13.71
C GLU A 171 -1.73 -24.68 -14.05
N ALA A 172 -2.76 -23.85 -13.88
CA ALA A 172 -2.66 -22.42 -14.10
C ALA A 172 -1.84 -21.74 -13.01
N SER A 173 -1.25 -20.58 -13.34
CA SER A 173 -0.58 -19.78 -12.32
C SER A 173 -1.59 -19.17 -11.35
N ASP A 174 -1.38 -19.40 -10.06
CA ASP A 174 -2.18 -18.87 -8.96
C ASP A 174 -1.66 -17.53 -8.46
N LEU A 175 -0.35 -17.31 -8.59
CA LEU A 175 0.35 -16.09 -8.21
C LEU A 175 1.14 -15.59 -9.42
N TRP A 176 1.21 -14.28 -9.56
CA TRP A 176 2.03 -13.62 -10.55
C TRP A 176 2.89 -12.53 -9.92
N VAL A 177 4.14 -12.47 -10.35
CA VAL A 177 5.11 -11.43 -9.98
C VAL A 177 5.45 -10.64 -11.23
N PHE A 178 5.12 -9.34 -11.22
CA PHE A 178 5.47 -8.43 -12.29
C PHE A 178 6.91 -7.98 -12.10
N MET A 179 7.81 -8.57 -12.87
CA MET A 179 9.24 -8.27 -12.82
C MET A 179 9.62 -7.21 -13.84
N GLY A 180 10.55 -6.37 -13.44
CA GLY A 180 11.04 -5.26 -14.24
C GLY A 180 12.33 -5.52 -15.02
N ASP A 181 13.04 -6.61 -14.72
CA ASP A 181 14.24 -7.01 -15.42
C ASP A 181 14.24 -8.51 -15.74
N ALA A 182 14.78 -8.85 -16.91
CA ALA A 182 14.82 -10.21 -17.44
C ALA A 182 15.90 -11.10 -16.78
N SER A 183 16.89 -10.51 -16.11
CA SER A 183 18.14 -11.19 -15.75
C SER A 183 18.21 -11.70 -14.30
N SER A 184 17.22 -11.36 -13.47
CA SER A 184 17.18 -11.78 -12.07
C SER A 184 16.23 -12.96 -11.83
N ARG A 185 16.48 -13.71 -10.75
CA ARG A 185 15.64 -14.81 -10.28
C ARG A 185 15.25 -14.58 -8.83
N LEU A 186 13.96 -14.70 -8.56
CA LEU A 186 13.37 -14.58 -7.24
C LEU A 186 12.84 -15.95 -6.80
N SER A 187 13.25 -16.44 -5.62
CA SER A 187 12.53 -17.54 -4.98
C SER A 187 11.26 -17.01 -4.32
N VAL A 188 10.17 -17.76 -4.42
CA VAL A 188 8.85 -17.39 -3.92
C VAL A 188 8.44 -18.33 -2.78
N GLU A 189 8.05 -17.73 -1.66
CA GLU A 189 7.49 -18.43 -0.51
C GLU A 189 6.17 -17.79 -0.11
N VAL A 190 5.26 -18.59 0.43
CA VAL A 190 3.93 -18.15 0.91
C VAL A 190 3.76 -18.45 2.39
N GLY A 191 2.92 -17.67 3.07
CA GLY A 191 2.69 -17.82 4.50
C GLY A 191 1.31 -17.38 4.94
N VAL A 192 0.81 -17.97 6.02
CA VAL A 192 -0.50 -17.65 6.59
C VAL A 192 -0.40 -16.47 7.57
N ASP A 193 0.68 -16.40 8.34
CA ASP A 193 0.84 -15.46 9.46
C ASP A 193 2.10 -14.57 9.37
N GLY A 194 2.90 -14.75 8.31
CA GLY A 194 4.16 -14.05 8.09
C GLY A 194 5.33 -14.54 8.94
N LYS A 195 5.20 -15.68 9.63
CA LYS A 195 6.25 -16.28 10.46
C LYS A 195 6.75 -17.59 9.86
N ASP A 196 5.82 -18.47 9.51
CA ASP A 196 6.10 -19.75 8.85
C ASP A 196 5.93 -19.60 7.33
N TRP A 197 6.77 -20.31 6.58
CA TRP A 197 6.96 -20.10 5.15
C TRP A 197 7.04 -21.42 4.40
N GLU A 198 6.27 -21.51 3.32
CA GLU A 198 6.26 -22.64 2.40
C GLU A 198 6.85 -22.22 1.06
N ALA A 199 7.84 -22.96 0.57
CA ALA A 199 8.44 -22.69 -0.74
C ALA A 199 7.53 -23.21 -1.85
N VAL A 200 7.16 -22.33 -2.78
CA VAL A 200 6.21 -22.65 -3.86
C VAL A 200 6.81 -22.54 -5.26
N GLY A 201 8.02 -21.98 -5.38
CA GLY A 201 8.74 -21.98 -6.65
C GLY A 201 9.69 -20.80 -6.80
N SER A 202 9.95 -20.43 -8.06
CA SER A 202 10.76 -19.27 -8.40
C SER A 202 10.31 -18.64 -9.71
N VAL A 203 10.44 -17.33 -9.80
CA VAL A 203 10.18 -16.55 -11.01
C VAL A 203 11.49 -15.93 -11.52
N ASP A 204 11.53 -15.62 -12.81
CA ASP A 204 12.55 -14.76 -13.41
C ASP A 204 11.87 -13.82 -14.41
N GLY A 205 12.61 -12.87 -15.00
CA GLY A 205 11.95 -11.89 -15.85
C GLY A 205 11.47 -12.41 -17.21
N SER A 206 11.61 -13.71 -17.50
CA SER A 206 10.91 -14.37 -18.61
C SER A 206 9.67 -15.17 -18.17
N HIS A 207 9.48 -15.35 -16.86
CA HIS A 207 8.39 -16.15 -16.30
C HIS A 207 7.97 -15.64 -14.92
N GLY A 208 6.83 -14.94 -14.86
CA GLY A 208 6.29 -14.34 -13.62
C GLY A 208 5.29 -15.21 -12.86
N GLY A 209 4.85 -16.33 -13.43
CA GLY A 209 3.78 -17.16 -12.87
C GLY A 209 4.28 -18.22 -11.89
N ILE A 210 3.47 -18.50 -10.87
CA ILE A 210 3.65 -19.62 -9.94
C ILE A 210 2.32 -20.35 -9.80
N ASP A 211 2.33 -21.63 -10.12
CA ASP A 211 1.30 -22.62 -9.75
C ASP A 211 1.65 -23.16 -8.35
N ILE A 212 0.78 -22.90 -7.35
CA ILE A 212 0.97 -23.39 -5.99
C ILE A 212 0.27 -24.75 -5.75
N ASP A 213 -0.63 -25.17 -6.64
CA ASP A 213 -1.17 -26.52 -6.68
C ASP A 213 -0.06 -27.56 -6.85
N ALA A 214 0.97 -27.25 -7.65
CA ALA A 214 2.17 -28.08 -7.82
C ALA A 214 2.96 -28.30 -6.51
N ALA A 215 2.82 -27.40 -5.53
CA ALA A 215 3.39 -27.53 -4.19
C ALA A 215 2.41 -28.20 -3.18
N GLY A 216 1.23 -28.62 -3.64
CA GLY A 216 0.20 -29.29 -2.84
C GLY A 216 -0.83 -28.34 -2.22
N PHE A 217 -0.87 -27.07 -2.63
CA PHE A 217 -1.74 -26.05 -2.05
C PHE A 217 -2.94 -25.74 -2.94
N GLY A 218 -4.01 -26.54 -2.80
CA GLY A 218 -5.22 -26.40 -3.60
C GLY A 218 -6.16 -25.25 -3.23
N PRO A 219 -7.41 -25.25 -3.73
CA PRO A 219 -8.40 -24.19 -3.53
C PRO A 219 -8.79 -23.89 -2.07
N TYR A 220 -8.43 -24.76 -1.13
CA TYR A 220 -8.66 -24.55 0.30
C TYR A 220 -7.48 -23.89 1.01
N ALA A 221 -6.32 -23.76 0.36
CA ALA A 221 -5.20 -22.99 0.86
C ALA A 221 -5.59 -21.51 0.99
N ALA A 222 -5.00 -20.81 1.94
CA ALA A 222 -5.26 -19.40 2.15
C ALA A 222 -4.02 -18.72 2.71
N PHE A 223 -3.24 -18.10 1.84
CA PHE A 223 -2.03 -17.40 2.20
C PHE A 223 -2.22 -15.89 2.08
N SER A 224 -2.03 -15.19 3.19
CA SER A 224 -2.08 -13.72 3.21
C SER A 224 -0.71 -13.08 3.01
N TYR A 225 0.37 -13.87 2.98
CA TYR A 225 1.74 -13.36 2.89
C TYR A 225 2.49 -14.00 1.75
N VAL A 226 3.27 -13.19 1.03
CA VAL A 226 4.23 -13.64 0.01
C VAL A 226 5.59 -13.06 0.36
N ARG A 227 6.62 -13.90 0.29
CA ARG A 227 8.01 -13.52 0.47
C ARG A 227 8.78 -13.81 -0.79
N LEU A 228 9.43 -12.77 -1.31
CA LEU A 228 10.36 -12.88 -2.42
C LEU A 228 11.79 -12.72 -1.90
N LYS A 229 12.71 -13.51 -2.46
CA LYS A 229 14.15 -13.38 -2.18
C LYS A 229 14.92 -13.43 -3.48
N ASN A 230 15.80 -12.45 -3.69
CA ASN A 230 16.72 -12.48 -4.82
C ASN A 230 17.80 -13.53 -4.59
N VAL A 231 17.79 -14.57 -5.42
CA VAL A 231 18.73 -15.68 -5.41
C VAL A 231 19.75 -15.61 -6.56
N SER A 232 19.68 -14.58 -7.40
CA SER A 232 20.72 -14.29 -8.39
C SER A 232 22.01 -13.88 -7.68
N GLY A 233 23.14 -14.45 -8.08
CA GLY A 233 24.47 -14.05 -7.56
C GLY A 233 25.29 -15.12 -6.82
N GLY A 234 25.01 -16.41 -6.99
CA GLY A 234 25.78 -17.48 -6.34
C GLY A 234 27.09 -17.94 -7.02
N GLY A 235 27.46 -17.48 -8.21
CA GLY A 235 28.57 -18.14 -8.93
C GLY A 235 29.10 -17.56 -10.25
N GLY A 236 29.26 -16.24 -10.39
CA GLY A 236 29.89 -15.70 -11.61
C GLY A 236 30.17 -14.21 -11.60
N ARG A 237 31.13 -13.79 -12.44
CA ARG A 237 31.65 -12.41 -12.62
C ARG A 237 30.68 -11.42 -13.30
N GLU A 238 29.45 -11.82 -13.60
CA GLU A 238 28.46 -10.93 -14.21
C GLU A 238 27.92 -9.96 -13.15
N ARG A 239 27.75 -8.70 -13.55
CA ARG A 239 27.32 -7.59 -12.69
C ARG A 239 26.15 -8.03 -11.81
N ALA A 240 26.15 -7.66 -10.53
CA ALA A 240 25.08 -7.95 -9.59
C ALA A 240 23.72 -7.62 -10.24
N ALA A 241 23.00 -8.64 -10.69
CA ALA A 241 21.65 -8.51 -11.20
C ALA A 241 20.76 -8.32 -9.97
N HIS A 242 20.50 -7.06 -9.63
CA HIS A 242 19.40 -6.76 -8.74
C HIS A 242 18.10 -7.10 -9.47
N ALA A 243 17.10 -7.53 -8.70
CA ALA A 243 15.78 -7.84 -9.20
C ALA A 243 14.87 -6.65 -8.96
N THR A 244 14.21 -6.14 -9.99
CA THR A 244 13.19 -5.10 -9.93
C THR A 244 11.80 -5.72 -9.98
N ILE A 245 10.93 -5.27 -9.09
CA ILE A 245 9.58 -5.79 -8.90
C ILE A 245 8.63 -4.61 -8.96
N ASP A 246 7.63 -4.70 -9.84
CA ASP A 246 6.57 -3.73 -10.05
C ASP A 246 5.37 -4.07 -9.15
N ALA A 247 4.84 -5.29 -9.24
CA ALA A 247 3.68 -5.70 -8.45
C ALA A 247 3.69 -7.21 -8.15
N ILE A 248 2.90 -7.59 -7.15
CA ILE A 248 2.64 -8.99 -6.78
C ILE A 248 1.12 -9.18 -6.68
N GLY A 249 0.58 -10.08 -7.49
CA GLY A 249 -0.86 -10.34 -7.56
C GLY A 249 -1.20 -11.82 -7.41
N ALA A 250 -2.25 -12.13 -6.67
CA ALA A 250 -2.87 -13.44 -6.57
C ALA A 250 -3.93 -13.61 -7.67
N VAL A 251 -3.62 -14.38 -8.71
CA VAL A 251 -4.52 -14.71 -9.82
C VAL A 251 -5.68 -15.56 -9.31
N SER A 252 -5.37 -16.59 -8.51
CA SER A 252 -6.35 -17.37 -7.76
C SER A 252 -6.41 -16.83 -6.34
N THR A 253 -7.55 -16.27 -5.96
CA THR A 253 -7.70 -15.55 -4.70
C THR A 253 -9.14 -15.57 -4.21
N ARG A 254 -9.32 -15.36 -2.91
CA ARG A 254 -10.63 -15.13 -2.30
C ARG A 254 -10.66 -13.83 -1.50
N SER A 255 -11.79 -13.13 -1.54
CA SER A 255 -12.03 -11.96 -0.67
C SER A 255 -12.03 -12.37 0.80
N LEU A 256 -11.37 -11.57 1.64
CA LEU A 256 -11.50 -11.57 3.09
C LEU A 256 -12.44 -10.48 3.60
N VAL A 257 -12.80 -9.53 2.73
CA VAL A 257 -13.83 -8.52 3.01
C VAL A 257 -15.20 -9.19 2.90
N GLN A 258 -15.97 -9.11 3.99
CA GLN A 258 -17.37 -9.54 4.08
C GLN A 258 -18.33 -8.39 3.73
#